data_AF-A0AAW0B0H9-F1
#
_entry.id   AF-A0AAW0B0H9-F1
#
_cell.length_a   1.000
_cell.length_b   1.000
_cell.length_c   1.000
_cell.angle_alpha   90.00
_cell.angle_beta   90.00
_cell.angle_gamma   90.00
#
_symmetry.space_group_name_H-M   'P 1'
#
loop_
_entity.id
_entity.type
_entity.pdbx_description
1 polymer ?
#
loop_
_entity_poly.entity_id
_entity_poly.type
_entity_poly.pdbx_seq_one_letter_code
_entity_poly.pdbx_strand_id
1 'polypeptide(L)'
;MSFGNSAWQPWILDEDKSLEILKAAWDRGINTIDTANAYSNGESERILAKFIEKYNIPRNQIIILTKCYFLVGNEPSFLAFDISEHTKERQYVNQGGLSRAAILNQVEDSLYDVSIRHTSTFSKSTDLTQRHPLKKP
;
A
#
# COMPACT_ATOMS: atom_id res chain seq x y z
N MET A 1 -9.30 1.68 -13.18
CA MET A 1 -8.27 0.70 -12.77
C MET A 1 -7.94 -0.18 -13.95
N SER A 2 -6.66 -0.42 -14.21
CA SER A 2 -6.23 -1.21 -15.38
C SER A 2 -5.27 -2.36 -15.04
N PHE A 3 -4.64 -2.35 -13.86
CA PHE A 3 -3.63 -3.33 -13.42
C PHE A 3 -4.07 -3.99 -12.11
N GLY A 4 -3.88 -5.29 -11.97
CA GLY A 4 -4.35 -6.06 -10.81
C GLY A 4 -4.46 -7.56 -11.12
N ASN A 5 -5.57 -8.16 -10.73
CA ASN A 5 -5.88 -9.57 -11.01
C ASN A 5 -7.13 -9.67 -11.90
N SER A 6 -7.03 -10.37 -13.02
CA SER A 6 -8.13 -10.55 -13.97
C SER A 6 -9.35 -11.31 -13.40
N ALA A 7 -9.18 -12.07 -12.30
CA ALA A 7 -10.28 -12.68 -11.55
C ALA A 7 -11.16 -11.65 -10.82
N TRP A 8 -10.65 -10.44 -10.57
CA TRP A 8 -11.43 -9.37 -9.94
C TRP A 8 -12.42 -8.75 -10.92
N GLN A 9 -11.95 -8.42 -12.13
CA GLN A 9 -12.76 -7.97 -13.26
C GLN A 9 -12.06 -8.35 -14.58
N PRO A 10 -12.81 -8.75 -15.63
CA PRO A 10 -12.22 -9.38 -16.83
C PRO A 10 -11.36 -8.45 -17.69
N TRP A 11 -11.47 -7.13 -17.53
CA TRP A 11 -10.65 -6.15 -18.26
C TRP A 11 -9.36 -5.76 -17.51
N ILE A 12 -9.16 -6.26 -16.29
CA ILE A 12 -7.96 -5.99 -15.51
C ILE A 12 -6.81 -6.81 -16.07
N LEU A 13 -5.66 -6.16 -16.21
CA LEU A 13 -4.45 -6.79 -16.69
C LEU A 13 -3.69 -7.40 -15.52
N ASP A 14 -3.26 -8.65 -15.68
CA ASP A 14 -2.39 -9.32 -14.72
C ASP A 14 -0.99 -8.69 -14.68
N GLU A 15 -0.18 -9.12 -13.71
CA GLU A 15 1.12 -8.55 -13.37
C GLU A 15 2.05 -8.30 -14.57
N ASP A 16 2.30 -9.30 -15.41
CA ASP A 16 3.26 -9.18 -16.52
C ASP A 16 2.91 -8.02 -17.46
N LYS A 17 1.65 -7.97 -17.90
CA LYS A 17 1.14 -6.89 -18.77
C LYS A 17 1.08 -5.55 -18.05
N SER A 18 0.78 -5.57 -16.75
CA SER A 18 0.76 -4.37 -15.93
C SER A 18 2.15 -3.73 -15.83
N LEU A 19 3.19 -4.54 -15.60
CA LEU A 19 4.57 -4.09 -15.51
C LEU A 19 5.06 -3.48 -16.84
N GLU A 20 4.67 -4.07 -17.97
CA GLU A 20 4.97 -3.52 -19.31
C GLU A 20 4.38 -2.11 -19.50
N ILE A 21 3.11 -1.93 -19.11
CA ILE A 21 2.43 -0.63 -19.24
C ILE A 21 3.04 0.41 -18.29
N LEU A 22 3.28 0.04 -17.04
CA LEU A 22 3.89 0.93 -16.05
C LEU A 22 5.29 1.37 -16.51
N LYS A 23 6.09 0.44 -17.05
CA LYS A 23 7.40 0.77 -17.61
C LYS A 23 7.30 1.68 -18.83
N ALA A 24 6.38 1.39 -19.75
CA ALA A 24 6.15 2.21 -20.93
C ALA A 24 5.71 3.64 -20.58
N ALA A 25 4.89 3.81 -19.54
CA ALA A 25 4.47 5.10 -19.01
C ALA A 25 5.65 5.87 -18.41
N TRP A 26 6.43 5.19 -17.56
CA TRP A 26 7.64 5.75 -16.94
C TRP A 26 8.66 6.24 -17.97
N ASP A 27 8.95 5.43 -19.00
CA ASP A 27 9.90 5.77 -20.06
C ASP A 27 9.47 6.98 -20.89
N ARG A 28 8.18 7.34 -20.83
CA ARG A 28 7.60 8.53 -21.47
C ARG A 28 7.50 9.72 -20.52
N GLY A 29 8.09 9.63 -19.33
CA GLY A 29 8.14 10.70 -18.33
C GLY A 29 6.92 10.78 -17.42
N ILE A 30 6.00 9.81 -17.46
CA ILE A 30 4.89 9.77 -16.50
C ILE A 30 5.43 9.28 -15.16
N ASN A 31 5.23 10.08 -14.12
CA ASN A 31 5.75 9.79 -12.79
C ASN A 31 4.72 9.87 -11.66
N THR A 32 3.46 10.16 -11.98
CA THR A 32 2.37 10.21 -11.00
C THR A 32 1.44 9.03 -11.23
N ILE A 33 1.28 8.18 -10.23
CA ILE A 33 0.46 6.98 -10.29
C ILE A 33 -0.61 7.02 -9.22
N ASP A 34 -1.85 6.83 -9.68
CA ASP A 34 -3.04 6.78 -8.85
C ASP A 34 -3.49 5.33 -8.62
N THR A 35 -3.69 4.96 -7.36
CA THR A 35 -4.15 3.64 -6.93
C THR A 35 -5.15 3.75 -5.76
N ALA A 36 -5.61 2.62 -5.23
CA ALA A 36 -6.38 2.53 -4.00
C ALA A 36 -6.19 1.16 -3.36
N ASN A 37 -6.39 1.08 -2.05
CA ASN A 37 -6.38 -0.17 -1.29
C ASN A 37 -7.30 -1.24 -1.90
N ALA A 38 -8.50 -0.84 -2.33
CA ALA A 38 -9.51 -1.77 -2.85
C ALA A 38 -9.30 -2.17 -4.31
N TYR A 39 -8.36 -1.55 -5.02
CA TYR A 39 -8.15 -1.85 -6.43
C TYR A 39 -7.60 -3.27 -6.59
N SER A 40 -8.41 -4.15 -7.18
CA SER A 40 -8.14 -5.60 -7.23
C SER A 40 -7.77 -6.21 -5.87
N ASN A 41 -8.47 -5.80 -4.81
CA ASN A 41 -8.20 -6.25 -3.44
C ASN A 41 -6.72 -6.10 -3.02
N GLY A 42 -6.14 -4.91 -3.24
CA GLY A 42 -4.76 -4.57 -2.91
C GLY A 42 -3.73 -5.00 -3.97
N GLU A 43 -4.14 -5.78 -4.98
CA GLU A 43 -3.18 -6.30 -5.97
C GLU A 43 -2.58 -5.19 -6.84
N SER A 44 -3.34 -4.13 -7.12
CA SER A 44 -2.81 -2.97 -7.84
C SER A 44 -1.65 -2.30 -7.11
N GLU A 45 -1.70 -2.23 -5.77
CA GLU A 45 -0.63 -1.66 -4.94
C GLU A 45 0.59 -2.56 -4.88
N ARG A 46 0.39 -3.88 -4.77
CA ARG A 46 1.47 -4.88 -4.82
C ARG A 46 2.21 -4.89 -6.17
N ILE A 47 1.47 -4.80 -7.28
CA ILE A 47 2.07 -4.68 -8.62
C ILE A 47 2.88 -3.38 -8.73
N LEU A 48 2.40 -2.28 -8.15
CA LEU A 48 3.14 -1.01 -8.14
C LEU A 48 4.46 -1.13 -7.36
N ALA A 49 4.45 -1.80 -6.21
CA ALA A 49 5.69 -2.07 -5.47
C ALA A 49 6.69 -2.89 -6.30
N LYS A 50 6.22 -3.97 -6.95
CA LYS A 50 7.04 -4.79 -7.86
C LYS A 50 7.58 -4.00 -9.04
N PHE A 51 6.80 -3.09 -9.61
CA PHE A 51 7.26 -2.19 -10.67
C PHE A 51 8.44 -1.31 -10.19
N ILE A 52 8.30 -0.71 -9.01
CA ILE A 52 9.34 0.16 -8.43
C ILE A 52 10.62 -0.61 -8.17
N GLU A 53 10.52 -1.81 -7.60
CA GLU A 53 11.65 -2.69 -7.33
C GLU A 53 12.30 -3.20 -8.62
N LYS A 54 11.51 -3.80 -9.52
CA LYS A 54 12.01 -4.43 -10.76
C LYS A 54 12.77 -3.47 -11.67
N TYR A 55 12.36 -2.21 -11.71
CA TYR A 55 12.96 -1.20 -12.58
C TYR A 55 13.81 -0.16 -11.82
N ASN A 56 14.09 -0.39 -10.54
CA ASN A 56 14.88 0.49 -9.68
C ASN A 56 14.42 1.96 -9.74
N ILE A 57 13.11 2.18 -9.67
CA ILE A 57 12.52 3.51 -9.79
C ILE A 57 12.87 4.34 -8.54
N PRO A 58 13.55 5.49 -8.68
CA PRO A 58 13.93 6.29 -7.52
C PRO A 58 12.71 6.87 -6.81
N ARG A 59 12.61 6.69 -5.49
CA ARG A 59 11.44 7.13 -4.70
C ARG A 59 11.15 8.62 -4.83
N ASN A 60 12.19 9.45 -4.96
CA ASN A 60 12.07 10.90 -5.11
C ASN A 60 11.62 11.34 -6.51
N GLN A 61 11.57 10.44 -7.49
CA GLN A 61 11.16 10.74 -8.86
C GLN A 61 9.74 10.26 -9.16
N ILE A 62 9.09 9.55 -8.25
CA ILE A 62 7.73 9.00 -8.40
C ILE A 62 6.77 9.55 -7.34
N ILE A 63 5.56 9.89 -7.77
CA ILE A 63 4.45 10.34 -6.92
C ILE A 63 3.40 9.24 -6.92
N ILE A 64 3.05 8.74 -5.73
CA ILE A 64 2.05 7.69 -5.55
C ILE A 64 0.90 8.26 -4.74
N LEU A 65 -0.30 8.16 -5.30
CA LEU A 65 -1.55 8.58 -4.66
C LEU A 65 -2.39 7.34 -4.40
N THR A 66 -2.64 7.02 -3.13
CA THR A 66 -3.57 5.94 -2.75
C THR A 66 -4.83 6.50 -2.09
N LYS A 67 -5.90 5.70 -2.07
CA LYS A 67 -7.19 6.00 -1.42
C LYS A 67 -7.51 4.87 -0.45
N CYS A 68 -8.25 5.21 0.59
CA CYS A 68 -8.86 4.27 1.53
C CYS A 68 -10.36 4.55 1.61
N TYR A 69 -11.18 3.51 1.61
CA TYR A 69 -12.62 3.59 1.87
C TYR A 69 -13.26 2.20 1.86
N PHE A 70 -13.09 1.46 0.76
CA PHE A 70 -13.73 0.17 0.55
C PHE A 70 -12.97 -0.95 1.26
N LEU A 71 -13.69 -2.02 1.57
CA LEU A 71 -13.11 -3.23 2.15
C LEU A 71 -12.18 -3.92 1.13
N VAL A 72 -11.18 -4.62 1.65
CA VAL A 72 -10.30 -5.49 0.88
C VAL A 72 -10.60 -6.93 1.30
N GLY A 73 -10.97 -7.76 0.32
CA GLY A 73 -11.24 -9.17 0.57
C GLY A 73 -10.00 -10.04 0.48
N ASN A 74 -10.05 -11.22 1.10
CA ASN A 74 -8.99 -12.21 0.97
C ASN A 74 -9.03 -12.95 -0.37
N GLU A 75 -10.21 -13.00 -1.01
CA GLU A 75 -10.40 -13.66 -2.30
C GLU A 75 -10.21 -12.67 -3.45
N PRO A 76 -9.48 -13.04 -4.53
CA PRO A 76 -9.23 -12.14 -5.66
C PRO A 76 -10.50 -11.59 -6.31
N SER A 77 -11.61 -12.35 -6.29
CA SER A 77 -12.90 -11.97 -6.88
C SER A 77 -13.81 -11.20 -5.92
N PHE A 78 -13.36 -10.87 -4.70
CA PHE A 78 -14.17 -10.13 -3.74
C PHE A 78 -14.49 -8.72 -4.26
N LEU A 79 -15.77 -8.34 -4.20
CA LEU A 79 -16.26 -7.06 -4.69
C LEU A 79 -16.92 -6.29 -3.55
N ALA A 80 -16.19 -5.34 -2.99
CA ALA A 80 -16.56 -4.56 -1.82
C ALA A 80 -17.57 -3.43 -2.10
N PHE A 81 -18.63 -3.69 -2.87
CA PHE A 81 -19.62 -2.65 -3.21
C PHE A 81 -20.57 -2.33 -2.05
N ASP A 82 -20.84 -3.31 -1.17
CA ASP A 82 -21.67 -3.11 0.03
C ASP A 82 -20.84 -3.26 1.31
N ILE A 83 -20.31 -2.13 1.79
CA ILE A 83 -19.57 -2.07 3.05
C ILE A 83 -20.51 -2.33 4.24
N SER A 84 -21.82 -2.08 4.12
CA SER A 84 -22.77 -2.09 5.23
C SER A 84 -23.16 -3.49 5.69
N GLU A 85 -23.16 -4.48 4.79
CA GLU A 85 -23.36 -5.88 5.18
C GLU A 85 -22.11 -6.47 5.84
N HIS A 86 -20.94 -6.24 5.26
CA HIS A 86 -19.68 -6.84 5.71
C HIS A 86 -19.12 -6.21 6.98
N THR A 87 -19.37 -4.92 7.26
CA THR A 87 -18.89 -4.27 8.50
C THR A 87 -19.48 -4.84 9.80
N LYS A 88 -20.47 -5.74 9.70
CA LYS A 88 -20.99 -6.51 10.83
C LYS A 88 -20.12 -7.73 11.17
N GLU A 89 -19.33 -8.21 10.21
CA GLU A 89 -18.41 -9.33 10.41
C GLU A 89 -17.17 -8.85 11.16
N ARG A 90 -16.77 -9.58 12.21
CA ARG A 90 -15.63 -9.19 13.06
C ARG A 90 -14.34 -8.90 12.28
N GLN A 91 -14.11 -9.60 11.18
CA GLN A 91 -12.91 -9.42 10.35
C GLN A 91 -12.89 -8.09 9.58
N TYR A 92 -14.05 -7.49 9.32
CA TYR A 92 -14.17 -6.24 8.56
C TYR A 92 -14.55 -5.04 9.43
N VAL A 93 -14.81 -5.26 10.73
CA VAL A 93 -14.95 -4.18 11.71
C VAL A 93 -13.69 -3.33 11.68
N ASN A 94 -13.86 -2.01 11.51
CA ASN A 94 -12.77 -1.04 11.37
C ASN A 94 -11.83 -1.28 10.16
N GLN A 95 -12.29 -1.97 9.12
CA GLN A 95 -11.51 -2.14 7.87
C GLN A 95 -12.07 -1.34 6.70
N GLY A 96 -13.23 -0.71 6.85
CA GLY A 96 -13.88 0.07 5.81
C GLY A 96 -14.49 1.38 6.32
N GLY A 97 -14.86 2.24 5.37
CA GLY A 97 -15.34 3.59 5.62
C GLY A 97 -14.24 4.57 6.03
N LEU A 98 -14.66 5.70 6.59
CA LEU A 98 -13.79 6.83 6.98
C LEU A 98 -13.70 7.01 8.50
N SER A 99 -13.93 5.94 9.27
CA SER A 99 -13.67 6.00 10.71
C SER A 99 -12.17 6.16 10.94
N ARG A 100 -11.78 6.77 12.08
CA ARG A 100 -10.36 6.94 12.43
C ARG A 100 -9.60 5.61 12.39
N ALA A 101 -10.17 4.56 12.96
CA ALA A 101 -9.54 3.24 13.01
C ALA A 101 -9.39 2.67 11.59
N ALA A 102 -10.43 2.77 10.76
CA ALA A 102 -10.39 2.27 9.39
C ALA A 102 -9.37 3.01 8.52
N ILE A 103 -9.27 4.33 8.65
CA ILE A 103 -8.27 5.11 7.90
C ILE A 103 -6.87 4.69 8.32
N LEU A 104 -6.58 4.57 9.61
CA LEU A 104 -5.24 4.19 10.08
C LEU A 104 -4.87 2.78 9.62
N ASN A 105 -5.76 1.81 9.77
CA ASN A 105 -5.52 0.44 9.31
C ASN A 105 -5.26 0.39 7.80
N GLN A 106 -6.16 0.97 6.99
CA GLN A 106 -6.01 0.93 5.53
C GLN A 106 -4.77 1.71 5.04
N VAL A 107 -4.38 2.79 5.72
CA VAL A 107 -3.14 3.52 5.40
C VAL A 107 -1.92 2.69 5.75
N GLU A 108 -1.91 2.01 6.90
CA GLU A 108 -0.82 1.10 7.28
C GLU A 108 -0.69 -0.07 6.29
N ASP A 109 -1.81 -0.67 5.88
CA ASP A 109 -1.86 -1.74 4.89
C ASP A 109 -1.39 -1.24 3.51
N SER A 110 -1.88 -0.09 3.05
CA SER A 110 -1.44 0.51 1.78
C SER A 110 0.05 0.80 1.82
N LEU A 111 0.57 1.35 2.94
CA LEU A 111 2.01 1.60 3.12
C LEU A 111 2.83 0.31 3.18
N TYR A 112 2.23 -0.83 3.53
CA TYR A 112 2.85 -2.15 3.46
C TYR A 112 2.83 -2.71 2.03
N ASP A 113 1.70 -2.61 1.33
CA ASP A 113 1.52 -3.13 -0.03
C ASP A 113 2.32 -2.32 -1.06
N VAL A 114 2.30 -0.99 -0.95
CA VAL A 114 3.18 -0.10 -1.73
C VAL A 114 4.55 0.08 -1.06
N SER A 115 4.90 -0.70 -0.01
CA SER A 115 6.08 -0.39 0.81
C SER A 115 7.37 -0.49 0.04
N ILE A 116 7.78 0.71 -0.35
CA ILE A 116 9.12 1.15 -0.64
C ILE A 116 9.80 1.35 0.72
N ARG A 117 10.10 0.27 1.45
CA ARG A 117 11.07 0.37 2.56
C ARG A 117 12.46 0.54 1.94
N HIS A 118 12.78 1.76 1.52
CA HIS A 118 14.11 2.23 1.87
C HIS A 118 14.13 2.22 3.40
N THR A 119 14.93 1.33 3.97
CA THR A 119 15.29 1.33 5.38
C THR A 119 15.98 2.65 5.70
N SER A 120 15.22 3.72 5.91
CA SER A 120 15.63 4.78 6.82
C SER A 120 15.52 4.20 8.23
N THR A 121 16.59 3.52 8.67
CA THR A 121 16.79 3.17 10.07
C THR A 121 16.63 4.43 10.91
N PHE A 122 15.50 4.57 11.60
CA PHE A 122 15.33 5.56 12.64
C PHE A 122 16.11 5.06 13.86
N SER A 123 17.41 5.34 13.88
CA SER A 123 18.19 5.31 15.12
C SER A 123 17.55 6.33 16.05
N LYS A 124 16.85 5.87 17.09
CA LYS A 124 16.58 6.69 18.26
C LYS A 124 17.94 6.95 18.92
N SER A 125 18.61 8.02 18.53
CA SER A 125 19.65 8.62 19.35
C SER A 125 18.97 9.26 20.57
N THR A 126 18.62 8.46 21.57
CA THR A 126 18.43 9.01 22.91
C THR A 126 19.82 9.28 23.46
N ASP A 127 20.21 10.54 23.34
CA ASP A 127 21.19 11.18 24.21
C ASP A 127 20.77 10.92 25.67
N LEU A 128 21.41 9.94 26.30
CA LEU A 128 21.45 9.81 27.75
C LEU A 128 22.81 10.33 28.20
N THR A 129 22.85 11.64 28.34
CA THR A 129 23.63 12.39 29.31
C THR A 129 24.21 11.52 30.43
N GLN A 130 25.54 11.59 30.52
CA GLN A 130 26.41 11.20 31.62
C GLN A 130 25.70 10.84 32.93
N ARG A 131 25.71 9.55 33.29
CA ARG A 131 25.61 9.12 34.69
C ARG A 131 26.97 8.59 35.12
N HIS A 132 27.67 9.41 35.91
CA HIS A 132 28.78 9.00 36.76
C HIS A 132 28.38 7.78 37.61
N PRO A 133 29.22 6.75 37.77
CA PRO A 133 29.00 5.72 38.76
C PRO A 133 29.24 6.30 40.15
N LEU A 134 28.17 6.37 40.96
CA LEU A 134 28.25 6.58 42.39
C LEU A 134 29.08 5.45 43.02
N LYS A 135 30.29 5.76 43.50
CA LYS A 135 30.99 4.91 44.47
C LYS A 135 30.16 4.91 45.76
N LYS A 136 29.65 3.74 46.13
CA LYS A 136 29.04 3.50 47.45
C LYS A 136 30.14 3.39 48.51
N PRO A 137 29.84 3.79 49.78
CA PRO A 137 30.81 3.88 50.87
C PRO A 137 31.38 2.53 51.28
#